data_AF-A0A9P9Z0N7-F1
#
_entry.id   AF-A0A9P9Z0N7-F1
#
_cell.length_a   1.000
_cell.length_b   1.000
_cell.length_c   1.000
_cell.angle_alpha   90.00
_cell.angle_beta   90.00
_cell.angle_gamma   90.00
#
_symmetry.space_group_name_H-M   'P 1'
#
loop_
_entity.id
_entity.type
_entity.pdbx_description
1 polymer ?
#
loop_
_entity_poly.entity_id
_entity_poly.type
_entity_poly.pdbx_seq_one_letter_code
_entity_poly.pdbx_strand_id
1 'polypeptide(L)'
;MSYAAERALSFLYPLAIVSSLICCITSAVAWTHWRYVLNACPDTNCGCVLHSRSTYNSFEGGNIAYCHYATYGLLLPLIFAVVLGIYHGYRMCIGRGKPKSGTATIRQRSGDMMVVTTESELTPDGLSPYYWLPATVISVIMAIYQLIYSAIFTDGFEVTCKQYRESLLKEIQGVGNIVPVIKGRLSCAAVFDFMDYLVESVSYERRRYGRINTAACLYFTLVFAWIALFAWLLICVINIFNLRRTKAARV
;
A
#
# COMPACT_ATOMS: atom_id res chain seq x y z
N MET A 1 -16.79 -24.17 -2.35
CA MET A 1 -15.46 -23.50 -2.38
C MET A 1 -15.48 -21.99 -2.75
N SER A 2 -16.47 -21.46 -3.48
CA SER A 2 -16.64 -20.01 -3.75
C SER A 2 -16.50 -19.14 -2.49
N TYR A 3 -17.03 -19.63 -1.37
CA TYR A 3 -17.02 -18.95 -0.08
C TYR A 3 -15.63 -18.62 0.48
N ALA A 4 -14.62 -19.47 0.27
CA ALA A 4 -13.28 -19.24 0.81
C ALA A 4 -12.55 -18.10 0.08
N ALA A 5 -12.73 -18.02 -1.24
CA ALA A 5 -12.17 -16.96 -2.07
C ALA A 5 -12.81 -15.60 -1.73
N GLU A 6 -14.14 -15.56 -1.67
CA GLU A 6 -14.89 -14.36 -1.28
C GLU A 6 -14.52 -13.91 0.15
N ARG A 7 -14.32 -14.85 1.09
CA ARG A 7 -13.88 -14.52 2.45
C ARG A 7 -12.48 -13.92 2.44
N ALA A 8 -11.54 -14.52 1.73
CA ALA A 8 -10.18 -13.98 1.60
C ALA A 8 -10.19 -12.57 0.98
N LEU A 9 -10.93 -12.36 -0.11
CA LEU A 9 -11.06 -11.05 -0.77
C LEU A 9 -11.70 -10.01 0.16
N SER A 10 -12.68 -10.41 0.99
CA SER A 10 -13.30 -9.51 1.97
C SER A 10 -12.35 -9.01 3.06
N PHE A 11 -11.22 -9.69 3.30
CA PHE A 11 -10.16 -9.20 4.20
C PHE A 11 -9.04 -8.48 3.46
N LEU A 12 -8.67 -8.94 2.25
CA LEU A 12 -7.56 -8.38 1.48
C LEU A 12 -7.87 -6.98 0.94
N TYR A 13 -9.10 -6.71 0.50
CA TYR A 13 -9.46 -5.36 0.03
C TYR A 13 -9.42 -4.31 1.16
N PRO A 14 -10.01 -4.53 2.35
CA PRO A 14 -9.83 -3.61 3.48
C PRO A 14 -8.38 -3.41 3.90
N LEU A 15 -7.57 -4.49 3.89
CA LEU A 15 -6.13 -4.38 4.16
C LEU A 15 -5.46 -3.44 3.16
N ALA A 16 -5.72 -3.62 1.86
CA ALA A 16 -5.19 -2.77 0.79
C ALA A 16 -5.68 -1.31 0.89
N ILE A 17 -6.93 -1.09 1.32
CA ILE A 17 -7.51 0.25 1.55
C ILE A 17 -6.77 0.95 2.69
N VAL A 18 -6.69 0.31 3.85
CA VAL A 18 -6.06 0.90 5.05
C VAL A 18 -4.58 1.17 4.79
N SER A 19 -3.87 0.22 4.19
CA SER A 19 -2.44 0.41 3.86
C SER A 19 -2.23 1.57 2.88
N SER A 20 -3.07 1.69 1.85
CA SER A 20 -2.96 2.77 0.86
C SER A 20 -3.28 4.13 1.46
N LEU A 21 -4.29 4.22 2.34
CA LEU A 21 -4.63 5.46 3.05
C LEU A 21 -3.49 5.91 3.96
N ILE A 22 -2.91 5.00 4.74
CA ILE A 22 -1.77 5.32 5.62
C ILE A 22 -0.60 5.85 4.78
N CYS A 23 -0.30 5.21 3.64
CA CYS A 23 0.74 5.68 2.73
C CYS A 23 0.49 7.11 2.24
N CYS A 24 -0.69 7.39 1.69
CA CYS A 24 -1.02 8.73 1.19
C CYS A 24 -0.92 9.81 2.28
N ILE A 25 -1.42 9.52 3.48
CA ILE A 25 -1.41 10.47 4.60
C ILE A 25 0.02 10.71 5.08
N THR A 26 0.79 9.65 5.33
CA THR A 26 2.14 9.76 5.87
C THR A 26 3.11 10.41 4.87
N SER A 27 3.00 10.10 3.58
CA SER A 27 3.78 10.76 2.53
C SER A 27 3.38 12.22 2.35
N ALA A 28 2.08 12.55 2.44
CA ALA A 28 1.60 13.93 2.38
C ALA A 28 2.12 14.76 3.56
N VAL A 29 2.10 14.22 4.78
CA VAL A 29 2.62 14.90 5.97
C VAL A 29 4.12 15.18 5.81
N ALA A 30 4.91 14.18 5.45
CA ALA A 30 6.35 14.36 5.23
C ALA A 30 6.63 15.39 4.13
N TRP A 31 5.94 15.29 2.99
CA TRP A 31 6.13 16.25 1.90
C TRP A 31 5.72 17.67 2.28
N THR A 32 4.53 17.86 2.85
CA THR A 32 4.03 19.20 3.18
C THR A 32 4.88 19.91 4.23
N HIS A 33 5.48 19.17 5.16
CA HIS A 33 6.42 19.71 6.13
C HIS A 33 7.72 20.20 5.45
N TRP A 34 8.31 19.37 4.60
CA TRP A 34 9.63 19.64 4.02
C TRP A 34 9.61 20.48 2.74
N ARG A 35 8.46 20.62 2.07
CA ARG A 35 8.40 21.15 0.70
C ARG A 35 8.97 22.53 0.49
N TYR A 36 8.99 23.37 1.51
CA TYR A 36 9.52 24.71 1.39
C TYR A 36 10.94 24.83 1.89
N VAL A 37 11.33 24.01 2.86
CA VAL A 37 12.70 24.00 3.41
C VAL A 37 13.65 23.41 2.38
N LEU A 38 13.23 22.33 1.72
CA LEU A 38 14.03 21.64 0.70
C LEU A 38 13.97 22.30 -0.68
N ASN A 39 13.08 23.29 -0.90
CA ASN A 39 12.95 24.00 -2.18
C ASN A 39 13.93 25.16 -2.29
N ALA A 40 15.23 24.85 -2.20
CA ALA A 40 16.32 25.82 -2.30
C ALA A 40 16.98 25.88 -3.69
N CYS A 41 16.47 25.10 -4.66
CA CYS A 41 17.04 25.04 -6.01
C CYS A 41 16.69 26.27 -6.85
N PRO A 42 17.62 26.78 -7.67
CA PRO A 42 17.42 28.03 -8.44
C PRO A 42 16.44 27.89 -9.62
N ASP A 43 16.44 26.75 -10.32
CA ASP A 43 15.78 26.63 -11.64
C ASP A 43 14.57 25.69 -11.67
N THR A 44 14.31 24.90 -10.61
CA THR A 44 13.22 23.91 -10.59
C THR A 44 12.57 23.78 -9.23
N ASN A 45 11.28 23.40 -9.21
CA ASN A 45 10.57 23.06 -7.98
C ASN A 45 11.12 21.73 -7.43
N CYS A 46 11.96 21.84 -6.40
CA CYS A 46 12.67 20.71 -5.78
C CYS A 46 12.25 20.47 -4.33
N GLY A 47 11.03 20.84 -3.96
CA GLY A 47 10.48 20.64 -2.62
C GLY A 47 10.13 19.19 -2.26
N CYS A 48 10.77 18.16 -2.83
CA CYS A 48 10.49 16.79 -2.45
C CYS A 48 11.50 16.23 -1.44
N VAL A 49 11.00 15.58 -0.39
CA VAL A 49 11.85 14.86 0.59
C VAL A 49 12.41 13.54 0.04
N LEU A 50 11.82 13.01 -1.03
CA LEU A 50 12.36 11.85 -1.74
C LEU A 50 13.36 12.32 -2.81
N HIS A 51 14.39 11.51 -3.04
CA HIS A 51 15.47 11.80 -3.99
C HIS A 51 16.17 13.15 -3.74
N SER A 52 16.25 13.57 -2.47
CA SER A 52 17.01 14.76 -2.07
C SER A 52 18.50 14.60 -2.36
N ARG A 53 19.20 15.71 -2.56
CA ARG A 53 20.59 15.74 -3.00
C ARG A 53 21.42 16.67 -2.12
N SER A 54 22.63 16.23 -1.78
CA SER A 54 23.62 17.10 -1.13
C SER A 54 24.43 17.82 -2.21
N THR A 55 24.38 19.14 -2.23
CA THR A 55 25.26 19.97 -3.07
C THR A 55 26.51 20.37 -2.28
N TYR A 56 27.37 21.20 -2.87
CA TYR A 56 28.54 21.72 -2.16
C TYR A 56 28.18 22.68 -1.03
N ASN A 57 27.08 23.43 -1.18
CA ASN A 57 26.73 24.55 -0.29
C ASN A 57 25.45 24.31 0.50
N SER A 58 24.60 23.35 0.09
CA SER A 58 23.25 23.17 0.63
C SER A 58 22.79 21.71 0.51
N PHE A 59 21.79 21.35 1.31
CA PHE A 59 20.99 20.15 1.10
C PHE A 59 19.67 20.55 0.44
N GLU A 60 19.40 20.00 -0.73
CA GLU A 60 18.27 20.35 -1.58
C GLU A 60 17.35 19.13 -1.76
N GLY A 61 16.05 19.37 -1.95
CA GLY A 61 15.11 18.28 -2.18
C GLY A 61 15.16 17.73 -3.61
N GLY A 62 14.43 16.64 -3.83
CA GLY A 62 14.26 16.04 -5.15
C GLY A 62 13.18 16.74 -5.97
N ASN A 63 13.03 16.31 -7.22
CA ASN A 63 11.98 16.82 -8.10
C ASN A 63 10.59 16.62 -7.47
N ILE A 64 9.77 17.68 -7.47
CA ILE A 64 8.42 17.68 -6.90
C ILE A 64 7.52 16.54 -7.43
N ALA A 65 7.75 16.10 -8.68
CA ALA A 65 7.02 14.99 -9.29
C ALA A 65 7.08 13.70 -8.46
N TYR A 66 8.21 13.40 -7.80
CA TYR A 66 8.33 12.21 -6.97
C TYR A 66 7.40 12.25 -5.76
N CYS A 67 7.25 13.41 -5.11
CA CYS A 67 6.38 13.56 -3.95
C CYS A 67 4.91 13.63 -4.35
N HIS A 68 4.59 14.21 -5.51
CA HIS A 68 3.25 14.09 -6.09
C HIS A 68 2.90 12.63 -6.37
N TYR A 69 3.82 11.88 -6.98
CA TYR A 69 3.60 10.45 -7.25
C TYR A 69 3.50 9.63 -5.96
N ALA A 70 4.37 9.88 -4.97
CA ALA A 70 4.30 9.22 -3.66
C ALA A 70 2.96 9.50 -2.94
N THR A 71 2.45 10.72 -3.04
CA THR A 71 1.22 11.14 -2.33
C THR A 71 -0.06 10.74 -3.03
N TYR A 72 -0.11 10.86 -4.36
CA TYR A 72 -1.32 10.66 -5.14
C TYR A 72 -1.33 9.35 -5.94
N GLY A 73 -0.19 8.68 -6.11
CA GLY A 73 -0.08 7.47 -6.92
C GLY A 73 -1.01 6.36 -6.44
N LEU A 74 -1.20 6.23 -5.12
CA LEU A 74 -2.06 5.18 -4.57
C LEU A 74 -3.56 5.46 -4.66
N LEU A 75 -3.99 6.64 -5.14
CA LEU A 75 -5.42 6.95 -5.29
C LEU A 75 -6.11 6.01 -6.27
N LEU A 76 -5.45 5.65 -7.38
CA LEU A 76 -6.04 4.76 -8.38
C LEU A 76 -6.24 3.33 -7.82
N PRO A 77 -5.21 2.67 -7.25
CA PRO A 77 -5.41 1.41 -6.51
C PRO A 77 -6.46 1.51 -5.41
N LEU A 78 -6.47 2.61 -4.65
CA LEU A 78 -7.43 2.82 -3.56
C LEU A 78 -8.89 2.81 -4.06
N ILE A 79 -9.19 3.50 -5.16
CA ILE A 79 -10.54 3.54 -5.74
C ILE A 79 -11.01 2.13 -6.12
N PHE A 80 -10.16 1.36 -6.82
CA PHE A 80 -10.51 -0.01 -7.18
C PHE A 80 -10.65 -0.92 -5.97
N ALA A 81 -9.79 -0.78 -4.97
CA ALA A 81 -9.88 -1.54 -3.73
C ALA A 81 -11.17 -1.24 -2.97
N VAL A 82 -11.62 0.03 -2.93
CA VAL A 82 -12.89 0.43 -2.30
C VAL A 82 -14.08 -0.16 -3.05
N VAL A 83 -14.15 0.00 -4.37
CA VAL A 83 -15.29 -0.51 -5.17
C VAL A 83 -15.42 -2.02 -5.06
N LEU A 84 -14.32 -2.76 -5.25
CA LEU A 84 -14.30 -4.21 -5.15
C LEU A 84 -14.46 -4.69 -3.70
N GLY A 85 -13.91 -3.96 -2.73
CA GLY A 85 -14.05 -4.24 -1.31
C GLY A 85 -15.50 -4.12 -0.84
N ILE A 86 -16.22 -3.08 -1.26
CA ILE A 86 -17.66 -2.93 -0.97
C ILE A 86 -18.45 -4.08 -1.62
N TYR A 87 -18.12 -4.44 -2.87
CA TYR A 87 -18.78 -5.55 -3.56
C TYR A 87 -18.66 -6.88 -2.79
N HIS A 88 -17.44 -7.28 -2.41
CA HIS A 88 -17.22 -8.53 -1.67
C HIS A 88 -17.72 -8.43 -0.22
N GLY A 89 -17.58 -7.27 0.42
CA GLY A 89 -18.11 -7.02 1.76
C GLY A 89 -19.64 -7.15 1.81
N TYR A 90 -20.34 -6.56 0.86
CA TYR A 90 -21.80 -6.68 0.72
C TYR A 90 -22.23 -8.14 0.55
N ARG A 91 -21.57 -8.89 -0.35
CA ARG A 91 -21.86 -10.31 -0.57
C ARG A 91 -21.62 -11.16 0.68
N MET A 92 -20.61 -10.85 1.47
CA MET A 92 -20.28 -11.60 2.69
C MET A 92 -21.18 -11.29 3.89
N CYS A 93 -21.57 -10.03 4.06
CA CYS A 93 -22.35 -9.56 5.21
C CYS A 93 -23.86 -9.63 5.01
N ILE A 94 -24.36 -9.32 3.80
CA ILE A 94 -25.79 -9.19 3.50
C ILE A 94 -26.27 -10.29 2.56
N GLY A 95 -25.42 -10.69 1.60
CA GLY A 95 -25.75 -11.68 0.56
C GLY A 95 -25.77 -13.15 1.01
N ARG A 96 -25.78 -13.44 2.32
CA ARG A 96 -25.96 -14.82 2.80
C ARG A 96 -27.40 -15.23 2.58
N GLY A 97 -27.67 -15.93 1.46
CA GLY A 97 -28.93 -16.63 1.27
C GLY A 97 -29.20 -17.49 2.50
N LYS A 98 -30.33 -17.27 3.18
CA LYS A 98 -30.74 -18.13 4.29
C LYS A 98 -30.79 -19.57 3.78
N PRO A 99 -30.25 -20.57 4.51
CA PRO A 99 -30.40 -21.96 4.11
C PRO A 99 -31.90 -22.24 3.97
N LYS A 100 -32.32 -22.71 2.80
CA LYS A 100 -33.69 -23.18 2.60
C LYS A 100 -33.69 -24.66 3.02
N SER A 101 -34.26 -24.95 4.17
CA SER A 101 -34.62 -26.32 4.54
C SER A 101 -35.66 -26.83 3.54
N GLY A 102 -35.29 -27.84 2.74
CA GLY A 102 -36.20 -28.58 1.88
C GLY A 102 -36.46 -29.96 2.45
N THR A 103 -37.69 -30.43 2.42
CA THR A 103 -38.01 -31.83 2.74
C THR A 103 -37.91 -32.67 1.48
N ALA A 104 -36.99 -33.64 1.46
CA ALA A 104 -36.89 -34.63 0.40
C ALA A 104 -37.43 -35.96 0.90
N THR A 105 -38.30 -36.60 0.13
CA THR A 105 -38.79 -37.96 0.42
C THR A 105 -37.85 -38.98 -0.22
N ILE A 106 -37.17 -39.77 0.61
CA ILE A 106 -36.33 -40.87 0.14
C ILE A 106 -37.12 -42.17 0.34
N ARG A 107 -37.35 -42.89 -0.75
CA ARG A 107 -37.99 -44.20 -0.70
C ARG A 107 -36.94 -45.25 -0.36
N GLN A 108 -37.06 -45.85 0.82
CA GLN A 108 -36.18 -46.94 1.23
C GLN A 108 -36.51 -48.22 0.45
N ARG A 109 -35.52 -49.11 0.33
CA ARG A 109 -35.67 -50.43 -0.32
C ARG A 109 -36.73 -51.31 0.37
N SER A 110 -37.09 -50.99 1.62
CA SER A 110 -38.17 -51.58 2.41
C SER A 110 -39.58 -51.14 1.99
N GLY A 111 -39.71 -50.17 1.08
CA GLY A 111 -41.00 -49.59 0.68
C GLY A 111 -41.44 -48.39 1.52
N ASP A 112 -40.85 -48.19 2.70
CA ASP A 112 -41.14 -47.02 3.54
C ASP A 112 -40.57 -45.73 2.97
N MET A 113 -41.36 -44.66 3.09
CA MET A 113 -40.94 -43.30 2.72
C MET A 113 -40.40 -42.59 3.95
N MET A 114 -39.12 -42.27 3.96
CA MET A 114 -38.52 -41.43 4.99
C MET A 114 -38.47 -39.99 4.50
N VAL A 115 -39.08 -39.07 5.25
CA VAL A 115 -38.97 -37.63 5.01
C VAL A 115 -37.65 -37.17 5.63
N VAL A 116 -36.67 -36.88 4.80
CA VAL A 116 -35.38 -36.34 5.23
C VAL A 116 -35.43 -34.83 5.03
N THR A 117 -35.23 -34.06 6.10
CA THR A 117 -34.91 -32.64 5.98
C THR A 117 -33.53 -32.52 5.36
N THR A 118 -33.51 -32.27 4.06
CA THR A 118 -32.29 -31.89 3.35
C THR A 118 -32.13 -30.39 3.52
N GLU A 119 -31.17 -29.98 4.35
CA GLU A 119 -30.62 -28.63 4.17
C GLU A 119 -29.87 -28.64 2.85
N SER A 120 -30.51 -28.16 1.79
CA SER A 120 -29.75 -27.74 0.63
C SER A 120 -29.01 -26.49 1.06
N GLU A 121 -27.71 -26.60 1.27
CA GLU A 121 -26.83 -25.44 1.14
C GLU A 121 -27.17 -24.87 -0.25
N LEU A 122 -27.94 -23.78 -0.28
CA LEU A 122 -28.01 -22.89 -1.41
C LEU A 122 -26.55 -22.53 -1.66
N THR A 123 -25.89 -23.25 -2.57
CA THR A 123 -24.58 -22.89 -3.07
C THR A 123 -24.74 -21.45 -3.50
N PRO A 124 -24.14 -20.48 -2.80
CA PRO A 124 -24.38 -19.08 -3.11
C PRO A 124 -23.96 -18.91 -4.55
N ASP A 125 -24.88 -18.41 -5.40
CA ASP A 125 -24.71 -18.28 -6.85
C ASP A 125 -23.27 -17.91 -7.15
N GLY A 126 -22.51 -18.91 -7.61
CA GLY A 126 -21.08 -18.79 -7.81
C GLY A 126 -20.83 -17.62 -8.73
N LEU A 127 -19.83 -16.78 -8.42
CA LEU A 127 -19.57 -15.62 -9.27
C LEU A 127 -19.36 -16.07 -10.71
N SER A 128 -20.13 -15.47 -11.60
CA SER A 128 -20.06 -15.73 -13.03
C SER A 128 -18.61 -15.59 -13.52
N PRO A 129 -18.14 -16.44 -14.45
CA PRO A 129 -16.84 -16.30 -15.10
C PRO A 129 -16.61 -14.90 -15.70
N TYR A 130 -17.68 -14.21 -16.08
CA TYR A 130 -17.65 -12.84 -16.61
C TYR A 130 -17.21 -11.79 -15.58
N TYR A 131 -17.28 -12.10 -14.28
CA TYR A 131 -16.72 -11.27 -13.21
C TYR A 131 -15.21 -11.51 -13.03
N TRP A 132 -14.81 -12.78 -13.02
CA TRP A 132 -13.42 -13.17 -12.73
C TRP A 132 -12.42 -12.66 -13.77
N LEU A 133 -12.83 -12.55 -15.04
CA LEU A 133 -11.97 -12.05 -16.10
C LEU A 133 -11.57 -10.57 -15.90
N PRO A 134 -12.49 -9.60 -15.82
CA PRO A 134 -12.14 -8.20 -15.59
C PRO A 134 -11.48 -7.99 -14.21
N ALA A 135 -11.93 -8.70 -13.17
CA ALA A 135 -11.29 -8.61 -11.84
C ALA A 135 -9.82 -9.06 -11.87
N THR A 136 -9.50 -10.12 -12.63
CA THR A 136 -8.12 -10.57 -12.84
C THR A 136 -7.29 -9.50 -13.54
N VAL A 137 -7.78 -8.95 -14.66
CA VAL A 137 -7.07 -7.92 -15.42
C VAL A 137 -6.79 -6.68 -14.56
N ILE A 138 -7.79 -6.20 -13.83
CA ILE A 138 -7.63 -5.06 -12.90
C ILE A 138 -6.58 -5.40 -11.84
N SER A 139 -6.66 -6.58 -11.20
CA SER A 139 -5.71 -6.97 -10.15
C SER A 139 -4.27 -7.10 -10.64
N VAL A 140 -4.03 -7.55 -11.88
CA VAL A 140 -2.69 -7.60 -12.47
C VAL A 140 -2.14 -6.20 -12.69
N ILE A 141 -2.94 -5.30 -13.28
CA ILE A 141 -2.53 -3.91 -13.53
C ILE A 141 -2.22 -3.21 -12.19
N MET A 142 -3.09 -3.36 -11.19
CA MET A 142 -2.88 -2.75 -9.87
C MET A 142 -1.67 -3.33 -9.15
N ALA A 143 -1.40 -4.63 -9.26
CA ALA A 143 -0.19 -5.24 -8.68
C ALA A 143 1.10 -4.69 -9.31
N ILE A 144 1.13 -4.56 -10.64
CA ILE A 144 2.29 -3.95 -11.34
C ILE A 144 2.43 -2.47 -10.94
N TYR A 145 1.33 -1.73 -10.91
CA TYR A 145 1.33 -0.33 -10.49
C TYR A 145 1.87 -0.17 -9.07
N GLN A 146 1.41 -1.01 -8.14
CA GLN A 146 1.84 -1.00 -6.74
C GLN A 146 3.32 -1.39 -6.58
N LEU A 147 3.82 -2.27 -7.44
CA LEU A 147 5.24 -2.64 -7.48
C LEU A 147 6.10 -1.44 -7.90
N ILE A 148 5.71 -0.74 -8.95
CA ILE A 148 6.39 0.47 -9.42
C ILE A 148 6.37 1.55 -8.33
N TYR A 149 5.21 1.76 -7.70
CA TYR A 149 5.09 2.70 -6.58
C TYR A 149 6.05 2.37 -5.44
N SER A 150 6.04 1.11 -4.99
CA SER A 150 6.87 0.67 -3.86
C SER A 150 8.36 0.75 -4.19
N ALA A 151 8.75 0.44 -5.43
CA ALA A 151 10.13 0.54 -5.89
C ALA A 151 10.60 2.00 -5.93
N ILE A 152 9.84 2.91 -6.55
CA ILE A 152 10.18 4.33 -6.62
C ILE A 152 10.28 4.96 -5.23
N PHE A 153 9.35 4.62 -4.33
CA PHE A 153 9.38 5.13 -2.96
C PHE A 153 10.59 4.59 -2.18
N THR A 154 10.89 3.30 -2.30
CA THR A 154 12.05 2.67 -1.63
C THR A 154 13.36 3.29 -2.12
N ASP A 155 13.53 3.44 -3.44
CA ASP A 155 14.70 4.09 -4.03
C ASP A 155 14.84 5.55 -3.56
N GLY A 156 13.74 6.31 -3.57
CA GLY A 156 13.74 7.70 -3.09
C GLY A 156 14.10 7.82 -1.61
N PHE A 157 13.62 6.90 -0.78
CA PHE A 157 13.96 6.82 0.64
C PHE A 157 15.45 6.55 0.88
N GLU A 158 16.02 5.56 0.17
CA GLU A 158 17.42 5.19 0.31
C GLU A 158 18.37 6.28 -0.23
N VAL A 159 18.03 6.87 -1.38
CA VAL A 159 18.81 7.96 -1.98
C VAL A 159 18.84 9.17 -1.05
N THR A 160 17.69 9.63 -0.54
CA THR A 160 17.66 10.73 0.42
C THR A 160 18.48 10.42 1.67
N CYS A 161 18.32 9.21 2.24
CA CYS A 161 19.09 8.80 3.40
C CYS A 161 20.61 8.84 3.14
N LYS A 162 21.07 8.33 2.00
CA LYS A 162 22.49 8.35 1.62
C LYS A 162 23.00 9.78 1.44
N GLN A 163 22.23 10.63 0.76
CA GLN A 163 22.60 12.00 0.47
C GLN A 163 22.64 12.87 1.74
N TYR A 164 21.69 12.69 2.65
CA TYR A 164 21.69 13.42 3.92
C TYR A 164 22.84 12.98 4.83
N ARG A 165 23.24 11.70 4.84
CA ARG A 165 24.47 11.26 5.55
C ARG A 165 25.72 12.00 5.07
N GLU A 166 25.83 12.24 3.77
CA GLU A 166 26.95 13.00 3.20
C GLU A 166 26.88 14.47 3.59
N SER A 167 25.68 15.05 3.64
CA SER A 167 25.48 16.43 4.11
C SER A 167 25.81 16.59 5.60
N LEU A 168 25.36 15.66 6.43
CA LEU A 168 25.60 15.66 7.88
C LEU A 168 27.10 15.61 8.22
N LEU A 169 27.89 14.87 7.43
CA LEU A 169 29.35 14.83 7.59
C LEU A 169 30.02 16.17 7.31
N LYS A 170 29.50 16.93 6.33
CA LYS A 170 29.99 18.27 6.02
C LYS A 170 29.67 19.24 7.17
N GLU A 171 28.45 19.17 7.71
CA GLU A 171 28.00 20.05 8.80
C GLU A 171 28.73 19.79 10.12
N ILE A 172 28.94 18.53 10.48
CA ILE A 172 29.64 18.15 11.72
C ILE A 172 31.17 18.32 11.59
N GLN A 173 31.68 18.67 10.39
CA GLN A 173 33.12 18.63 10.07
C GLN A 173 33.74 17.28 10.48
N GLY A 174 32.99 16.19 10.29
CA GLY A 174 33.33 14.89 10.82
C GLY A 174 34.63 14.35 10.20
N VAL A 175 35.70 14.28 11.00
CA VAL A 175 37.00 13.73 10.59
C VAL A 175 37.36 12.46 11.38
N GLY A 176 38.19 11.60 10.78
CA GLY A 176 38.68 10.38 11.42
C GLY A 176 37.60 9.31 11.59
N ASN A 177 37.55 8.68 12.77
CA ASN A 177 36.72 7.49 13.03
C ASN A 177 35.21 7.75 13.05
N ILE A 178 34.75 9.00 13.03
CA ILE A 178 33.32 9.33 12.97
C ILE A 178 32.73 9.13 11.56
N VAL A 179 33.57 9.22 10.52
CA VAL A 179 33.18 9.03 9.11
C VAL A 179 32.62 7.63 8.86
N PRO A 180 33.32 6.52 9.21
CA PRO A 180 32.78 5.18 9.01
C PRO A 180 31.55 4.90 9.88
N VAL A 181 31.42 5.54 11.05
CA VAL A 181 30.23 5.39 11.91
C VAL A 181 29.00 6.00 11.24
N ILE A 182 29.09 7.25 10.76
CA ILE A 182 27.96 7.94 10.11
C ILE A 182 27.63 7.32 8.75
N LYS A 183 28.64 6.97 7.93
CA LYS A 183 28.39 6.36 6.62
C LYS A 183 27.89 4.92 6.71
N GLY A 184 28.42 4.13 7.66
CA GLY A 184 28.24 2.68 7.69
C GLY A 184 27.33 2.12 8.78
N ARG A 185 27.14 2.81 9.90
CA ARG A 185 26.38 2.27 11.07
C ARG A 185 25.14 3.05 11.46
N LEU A 186 24.99 4.30 11.03
CA LEU A 186 23.78 5.06 11.30
C LEU A 186 22.61 4.46 10.52
N SER A 187 21.48 4.20 11.18
CA SER A 187 20.26 3.76 10.51
C SER A 187 19.60 4.94 9.78
N CYS A 188 18.86 4.68 8.70
CA CYS A 188 18.12 5.76 8.02
C CYS A 188 17.10 6.43 8.93
N ALA A 189 16.53 5.72 9.92
CA ALA A 189 15.69 6.31 10.96
C ALA A 189 16.42 7.44 11.71
N ALA A 190 17.64 7.17 12.18
CA ALA A 190 18.44 8.16 12.88
C ALA A 190 18.88 9.31 11.97
N VAL A 191 19.17 9.03 10.69
CA VAL A 191 19.49 10.06 9.68
C VAL A 191 18.34 11.05 9.53
N PHE A 192 17.10 10.57 9.42
CA PHE A 192 15.92 11.43 9.32
C PHE A 192 15.60 12.15 10.63
N ASP A 193 15.90 11.55 11.78
CA ASP A 193 15.78 12.23 13.07
C ASP A 193 16.77 13.42 13.13
N PHE A 194 18.04 13.23 12.74
CA PHE A 194 18.98 14.35 12.60
C PHE A 194 18.46 15.42 11.65
N MET A 195 17.80 15.04 10.56
CA MET A 195 17.19 15.99 9.62
C MET A 195 16.14 16.86 10.31
N ASP A 196 15.26 16.27 11.13
CA ASP A 196 14.21 16.97 11.90
C ASP A 196 14.80 17.98 12.92
N TYR A 197 16.02 17.74 13.43
CA TYR A 197 16.65 18.59 14.46
C TYR A 197 17.70 19.59 13.94
N LEU A 198 18.44 19.24 12.89
CA LEU A 198 19.60 20.00 12.41
C LEU A 198 19.32 20.83 11.16
N VAL A 199 18.36 20.43 10.32
CA VAL A 199 18.00 21.24 9.15
C VAL A 199 17.19 22.45 9.63
N GLU A 200 17.90 23.55 9.89
CA GLU A 200 17.27 24.80 10.29
C GLU A 200 16.40 25.34 9.15
N SER A 201 15.10 25.50 9.43
CA SER A 201 14.21 26.20 8.51
C SER A 201 14.64 27.67 8.38
N VAL A 202 14.87 28.12 7.14
CA VAL A 202 15.32 29.48 6.80
C VAL A 202 14.36 30.59 7.24
N SER A 203 13.11 30.28 7.62
CA SER A 203 12.13 31.26 8.09
C SER A 203 11.76 31.09 9.57
N TYR A 204 11.85 32.19 10.32
CA TYR A 204 11.54 32.27 11.76
C TYR A 204 10.11 31.82 12.09
N GLU A 205 9.13 32.14 11.23
CA GLU A 205 7.73 31.74 11.42
C GLU A 205 7.51 30.22 11.28
N ARG A 206 8.33 29.53 10.49
CA ARG A 206 8.15 28.10 10.23
C ARG A 206 8.75 27.22 11.33
N ARG A 207 9.69 27.75 12.13
CA ARG A 207 10.12 27.15 13.42
C ARG A 207 8.93 26.95 14.38
N ARG A 208 7.85 27.72 14.22
CA ARG A 208 6.65 27.68 15.08
C ARG A 208 5.72 26.50 14.78
N TYR A 209 5.80 25.89 13.58
CA TYR A 209 4.91 24.80 13.16
C TYR A 209 5.27 23.43 13.75
N GLY A 210 6.29 23.36 14.61
CA GLY A 210 6.63 22.17 15.37
C GLY A 210 7.48 21.16 14.57
N ARG A 211 8.20 20.31 15.30
CA ARG A 211 8.95 19.18 14.75
C ARG A 211 7.99 18.04 14.45
N ILE A 212 8.15 17.41 13.29
CA ILE A 212 7.49 16.14 12.99
C ILE A 212 8.50 15.00 13.22
N ASN A 213 8.00 13.76 13.25
CA ASN A 213 8.87 12.59 13.17
C ASN A 213 8.88 12.11 11.71
N THR A 214 9.80 12.66 10.92
CA THR A 214 9.91 12.35 9.48
C THR A 214 10.28 10.89 9.26
N ALA A 215 11.13 10.34 10.13
CA ALA A 215 11.48 8.92 10.10
C ALA A 215 10.22 8.05 10.18
N ALA A 216 9.34 8.30 11.15
CA ALA A 216 8.11 7.53 11.33
C ALA A 216 7.20 7.66 10.10
N CYS A 217 7.00 8.87 9.57
CA CYS A 217 6.20 9.06 8.36
C CYS A 217 6.73 8.23 7.19
N LEU A 218 8.02 8.34 6.88
CA LEU A 218 8.62 7.64 5.75
C LEU A 218 8.66 6.12 5.94
N TYR A 219 8.94 5.63 7.16
CA TYR A 219 8.90 4.19 7.46
C TYR A 219 7.48 3.62 7.38
N PHE A 220 6.47 4.34 7.86
CA PHE A 220 5.10 3.90 7.71
C PHE A 220 4.71 3.83 6.24
N THR A 221 5.03 4.85 5.43
CA THR A 221 4.78 4.78 3.99
C THR A 221 5.49 3.59 3.36
N LEU A 222 6.77 3.36 3.68
CA LEU A 222 7.55 2.24 3.14
C LEU A 222 6.91 0.89 3.48
N VAL A 223 6.67 0.62 4.76
CA VAL A 223 6.13 -0.66 5.23
C VAL A 223 4.72 -0.89 4.65
N PHE A 224 3.85 0.10 4.72
CA PHE A 224 2.49 -0.05 4.21
C PHE A 224 2.42 -0.12 2.68
N ALA A 225 3.37 0.46 1.95
CA ALA A 225 3.44 0.33 0.49
C ALA A 225 3.72 -1.12 0.07
N TRP A 226 4.67 -1.78 0.76
CA TRP A 226 4.96 -3.19 0.56
C TRP A 226 3.82 -4.10 1.02
N ILE A 227 3.17 -3.79 2.15
CA ILE A 227 1.95 -4.53 2.58
C ILE A 227 0.85 -4.42 1.52
N ALA A 228 0.62 -3.22 0.96
CA ALA A 228 -0.34 -3.01 -0.11
C ALA A 228 0.01 -3.84 -1.36
N LEU A 229 1.30 -3.92 -1.73
CA LEU A 229 1.77 -4.76 -2.82
C LEU A 229 1.45 -6.23 -2.57
N PHE A 230 1.79 -6.76 -1.39
CA PHE A 230 1.48 -8.15 -1.06
C PHE A 230 -0.02 -8.42 -1.07
N ALA A 231 -0.85 -7.49 -0.59
CA ALA A 231 -2.31 -7.62 -0.67
C ALA A 231 -2.78 -7.72 -2.13
N TRP A 232 -2.30 -6.84 -3.03
CA TRP A 232 -2.64 -6.88 -4.45
C TRP A 232 -2.15 -8.13 -5.17
N LEU A 233 -0.96 -8.65 -4.81
CA LEU A 233 -0.44 -9.91 -5.33
C LEU A 233 -1.33 -11.09 -4.90
N LEU A 234 -1.74 -11.15 -3.63
CA LEU A 234 -2.64 -12.19 -3.14
C LEU A 234 -4.02 -12.12 -3.80
N ILE A 235 -4.57 -10.91 -3.97
CA ILE A 235 -5.83 -10.69 -4.72
C ILE A 235 -5.70 -11.20 -6.15
N CYS A 236 -4.60 -10.86 -6.83
CA CYS A 236 -4.32 -11.32 -8.19
C CYS A 236 -4.25 -12.85 -8.28
N VAL A 237 -3.52 -13.49 -7.36
CA VAL A 237 -3.42 -14.96 -7.28
C VAL A 237 -4.80 -15.59 -7.10
N ILE A 238 -5.61 -15.09 -6.16
CA ILE A 238 -6.97 -15.59 -5.91
C ILE A 238 -7.84 -15.44 -7.17
N ASN A 239 -7.80 -14.29 -7.84
CA ASN A 239 -8.57 -14.05 -9.06
C ASN A 239 -8.18 -15.00 -10.19
N ILE A 240 -6.88 -15.20 -10.42
CA ILE A 240 -6.37 -16.14 -11.45
C ILE A 240 -6.80 -17.58 -11.16
N PHE A 241 -6.64 -18.04 -9.91
CA PHE A 241 -7.03 -19.39 -9.53
C PHE A 241 -8.53 -19.64 -9.72
N ASN A 242 -9.39 -18.68 -9.34
CA ASN A 242 -10.84 -18.81 -9.51
C ASN A 242 -11.27 -18.67 -10.97
N LEU A 243 -10.61 -17.84 -11.77
CA LEU A 243 -10.86 -17.75 -13.22
C LEU A 243 -10.55 -19.09 -13.92
N ARG A 244 -9.41 -19.71 -13.60
CA ARG A 244 -9.03 -21.02 -14.19
C ARG A 244 -10.02 -22.12 -13.81
N ARG A 245 -10.43 -22.16 -12.53
CA ARG A 245 -11.39 -23.17 -12.04
C ARG A 245 -12.77 -23.01 -12.68
N THR A 246 -13.27 -21.78 -12.81
CA THR A 246 -14.60 -21.52 -13.38
C THR A 246 -14.64 -21.74 -14.90
N LYS A 247 -13.53 -21.53 -15.62
CA LYS A 247 -13.40 -21.95 -17.03
C LYS A 247 -13.39 -23.47 -17.18
N ALA A 248 -12.61 -24.18 -16.36
CA ALA A 248 -12.49 -25.64 -16.46
C ALA A 248 -13.81 -26.38 -16.16
N ALA A 249 -14.68 -25.82 -15.32
CA ALA A 249 -15.99 -26.43 -15.01
C ALA A 249 -17.03 -26.32 -16.15
N ARG A 250 -16.73 -25.63 -17.26
CA ARG A 250 -17.62 -25.49 -18.43
C ARG A 250 -17.18 -26.30 -19.66
N VAL A 251 -15.96 -26.86 -19.64
CA VAL A 251 -15.42 -27.72 -20.70
C VAL A 251 -15.58 -29.17 -20.26
#